data_AF-A0A934NAJ0-F1
#
_entry.id   AF-A0A934NAJ0-F1
#
_cell.length_a   1.000
_cell.length_b   1.000
_cell.length_c   1.000
_cell.angle_alpha   90.00
_cell.angle_beta   90.00
_cell.angle_gamma   90.00
#
_symmetry.space_group_name_H-M   'P 1'
#
loop_
_entity.id
_entity.type
_entity.pdbx_description
1 polymer ?
#
loop_
_entity_poly.entity_id
_entity_poly.type
_entity_poly.pdbx_seq_one_letter_code
_entity_poly.pdbx_strand_id
1 'polypeptide(L)'
;MRIPVGAVAMRIPIFASAHEELRSAIDPPWPRWMHDLYELEEAQDEGIDADAGETTVPAALGALSSRLRQRLELIASVAGGLQRDGWSLDIDGDCLVASRVANPRHALELLENAGLAGPLCAVADLDDSGWPKLYPGLGSTAA
;
A
#
# COMPACT_ATOMS: atom_id res chain seq x y z
N MET A 1 8.76 -1.90 16.33
CA MET A 1 10.14 -1.42 16.04
C MET A 1 10.51 -0.17 16.85
N ARG A 2 11.76 0.02 17.28
CA ARG A 2 12.26 1.33 17.82
C ARG A 2 13.02 2.06 16.71
N ILE A 3 12.53 3.22 16.28
CA ILE A 3 13.18 4.03 15.24
C ILE A 3 14.32 4.85 15.89
N PRO A 4 15.57 4.78 15.40
CA PRO A 4 16.68 5.53 15.97
C PRO A 4 16.46 7.04 15.98
N VAL A 5 17.04 7.75 16.95
CA VAL A 5 17.01 9.22 17.00
C VAL A 5 17.61 9.79 15.72
N GLY A 6 16.90 10.74 15.10
CA GLY A 6 17.34 11.35 13.83
C GLY A 6 17.05 10.51 12.60
N ALA A 7 16.41 9.35 12.75
CA ALA A 7 15.83 8.60 11.64
C ALA A 7 14.35 8.92 11.47
N VAL A 8 13.87 8.71 10.24
CA VAL A 8 12.45 8.64 9.93
C VAL A 8 12.13 7.21 9.50
N ALA A 9 10.90 6.80 9.75
CA ALA A 9 10.36 5.58 9.19
C ALA A 9 9.04 5.85 8.48
N MET A 10 8.71 4.97 7.55
CA MET A 10 7.47 4.95 6.81
C MET A 10 6.90 3.53 6.91
N ARG A 11 5.58 3.45 7.02
CA ARG A 11 4.85 2.19 7.08
C ARG A 11 4.17 1.93 5.74
N ILE A 12 4.37 0.73 5.22
CA ILE A 12 3.75 0.23 4.00
C ILE A 12 2.95 -1.02 4.41
N PRO A 13 1.66 -0.87 4.72
CA PRO A 13 0.80 -2.01 5.02
C PRO A 13 0.83 -2.99 3.86
N ILE A 14 1.08 -4.28 4.09
CA ILE A 14 1.18 -5.24 2.99
C ILE A 14 -0.23 -5.59 2.52
N PHE A 15 -1.15 -5.91 3.44
CA PHE A 15 -2.55 -6.22 3.16
C PHE A 15 -3.45 -5.78 4.31
N ALA A 16 -4.73 -5.53 4.05
CA ALA A 16 -5.74 -5.56 5.11
C ALA A 16 -6.06 -7.02 5.51
N SER A 17 -6.93 -7.24 6.49
CA SER A 17 -7.31 -8.62 6.84
C SER A 17 -7.96 -9.32 5.63
N ALA A 18 -7.64 -10.59 5.41
CA ALA A 18 -8.17 -11.35 4.27
C ALA A 18 -9.71 -11.33 4.21
N HIS A 19 -10.36 -11.29 5.37
CA HIS A 19 -11.81 -11.19 5.49
C HIS A 19 -12.34 -9.82 5.05
N GLU A 20 -11.64 -8.72 5.34
CA GLU A 20 -12.01 -7.39 4.87
C GLU A 20 -11.78 -7.22 3.37
N GLU A 21 -10.63 -7.68 2.86
CA GLU A 21 -10.34 -7.62 1.42
C GLU A 21 -11.39 -8.40 0.62
N LEU A 22 -11.74 -9.62 1.07
CA LEU A 22 -12.77 -10.43 0.42
C LEU A 22 -14.16 -9.81 0.51
N ARG A 23 -14.54 -9.31 1.69
CA ARG A 23 -15.84 -8.65 1.86
C ARG A 23 -15.96 -7.43 0.95
N SER A 24 -14.90 -6.62 0.85
CA SER A 24 -14.87 -5.46 -0.05
C SER A 24 -14.91 -5.81 -1.53
N ALA A 25 -14.56 -7.05 -1.89
CA ALA A 25 -14.65 -7.56 -3.25
C ALA A 25 -16.04 -8.10 -3.60
N ILE A 26 -16.76 -8.66 -2.62
CA ILE A 26 -18.09 -9.23 -2.82
C ILE A 26 -19.16 -8.14 -2.65
N ASP A 27 -19.10 -7.37 -1.57
CA ASP A 27 -20.17 -6.48 -1.16
C ASP A 27 -19.91 -5.04 -1.63
N PRO A 28 -20.84 -4.42 -2.39
CA PRO A 28 -20.75 -3.00 -2.74
C PRO A 28 -20.97 -2.08 -1.52
N PRO A 29 -20.56 -0.79 -1.60
CA PRO A 29 -20.06 -0.09 -2.78
C PRO A 29 -18.61 -0.44 -3.09
N TRP A 30 -18.35 -0.82 -4.34
CA TRP A 30 -17.00 -1.09 -4.79
C TRP A 30 -16.21 0.21 -5.04
N PRO A 31 -14.92 0.23 -4.71
CA PRO A 31 -14.05 1.31 -5.14
C PRO A 31 -13.93 1.31 -6.68
N ARG A 32 -13.72 2.49 -7.27
CA ARG A 32 -13.76 2.68 -8.74
C ARG A 32 -12.91 1.70 -9.53
N TRP A 33 -11.68 1.43 -9.09
CA TRP A 33 -10.80 0.49 -9.78
C TRP A 33 -11.36 -0.95 -9.85
N MET A 34 -12.17 -1.36 -8.87
CA MET A 34 -12.79 -2.68 -8.84
C MET A 34 -14.02 -2.72 -9.75
N HIS A 35 -14.78 -1.62 -9.78
CA HIS A 35 -15.83 -1.44 -10.77
C HIS A 35 -15.25 -1.53 -12.19
N ASP A 36 -14.18 -0.78 -12.49
CA ASP A 36 -13.50 -0.81 -13.79
C ASP A 36 -12.97 -2.22 -14.12
N LEU A 37 -12.54 -3.00 -13.11
CA LEU A 37 -12.11 -4.39 -13.29
C LEU A 37 -13.28 -5.32 -13.62
N TYR A 38 -14.39 -5.19 -12.88
CA TYR A 38 -15.59 -5.99 -13.10
C TYR A 38 -16.27 -5.67 -14.42
N GLU A 39 -16.31 -4.40 -14.85
CA GLU A 39 -16.75 -4.03 -16.21
C GLU A 39 -15.93 -4.75 -17.29
N LEU A 40 -14.64 -4.93 -17.05
CA LEU A 40 -13.71 -5.61 -17.97
C LEU A 40 -13.90 -7.13 -17.96
N GLU A 41 -14.25 -7.70 -16.81
CA GLU A 41 -14.46 -9.14 -16.61
C GLU A 41 -15.89 -9.60 -16.97
N GLU A 42 -16.89 -8.72 -16.93
CA GLU A 42 -18.30 -8.98 -17.29
C GLU A 42 -18.43 -9.52 -18.73
N ALA A 43 -17.55 -9.09 -19.64
CA ALA A 43 -17.50 -9.63 -21.00
C ALA A 43 -17.11 -11.12 -21.08
N GLN A 44 -16.54 -11.67 -20.01
CA GLN A 44 -16.00 -13.04 -19.95
C GLN A 44 -16.66 -13.91 -18.86
N ASP A 45 -17.36 -13.31 -17.89
CA ASP A 45 -18.03 -13.99 -16.78
C ASP A 45 -19.46 -13.46 -16.62
N GLU A 46 -20.44 -14.31 -16.98
CA GLU A 46 -21.88 -14.02 -16.83
C GLU A 46 -22.33 -13.86 -15.37
N GLY A 47 -21.46 -14.19 -14.40
CA GLY A 47 -21.68 -14.00 -12.97
C GLY A 47 -21.30 -12.63 -12.44
N ILE A 48 -20.95 -11.67 -13.30
CA ILE A 48 -20.62 -10.29 -12.93
C ILE A 48 -21.61 -9.37 -13.64
N ASP A 49 -22.26 -8.50 -12.88
CA ASP A 49 -23.02 -7.35 -13.39
C ASP A 49 -22.50 -6.12 -12.64
N ALA A 50 -21.57 -5.40 -13.28
CA ALA A 50 -20.89 -4.29 -12.64
C ALA A 50 -21.86 -3.14 -12.32
N ASP A 51 -22.78 -2.87 -13.25
CA ASP A 51 -23.79 -1.82 -13.16
C ASP A 51 -24.83 -2.09 -12.07
N ALA A 52 -25.23 -3.35 -11.88
CA ALA A 52 -26.14 -3.78 -10.82
C ALA A 52 -25.44 -3.98 -9.46
N GLY A 53 -24.10 -4.00 -9.43
CA GLY A 53 -23.33 -4.27 -8.22
C GLY A 53 -23.40 -5.73 -7.78
N GLU A 54 -23.55 -6.66 -8.72
CA GLU A 54 -23.67 -8.09 -8.47
C GLU A 54 -22.41 -8.84 -8.95
N THR A 55 -21.92 -9.77 -8.13
CA THR A 55 -20.79 -10.63 -8.50
C THR A 55 -20.92 -12.00 -7.85
N THR A 56 -20.37 -13.03 -8.48
CA THR A 56 -20.27 -14.36 -7.87
C THR A 56 -19.02 -14.46 -6.99
N VAL A 57 -19.05 -15.38 -6.01
CA VAL A 57 -17.89 -15.64 -5.16
C VAL A 57 -16.62 -16.03 -5.95
N PRO A 58 -16.68 -16.87 -7.00
CA PRO A 58 -15.51 -17.15 -7.84
C PRO A 58 -14.94 -15.91 -8.55
N ALA A 59 -15.80 -15.05 -9.11
CA ALA A 59 -15.38 -13.81 -9.76
C ALA A 59 -14.69 -12.86 -8.76
N ALA A 60 -15.29 -12.63 -7.61
CA ALA A 60 -14.71 -11.81 -6.55
C ALA A 60 -13.36 -12.34 -6.04
N LEU A 61 -13.21 -13.67 -5.93
CA LEU A 61 -11.93 -14.29 -5.58
C LEU A 61 -10.87 -14.11 -6.69
N GLY A 62 -11.27 -14.15 -7.95
CA GLY A 62 -10.42 -13.87 -9.10
C GLY A 62 -9.91 -12.42 -9.10
N ALA A 63 -10.81 -11.46 -8.97
CA ALA A 63 -10.48 -10.04 -8.88
C ALA A 63 -9.59 -9.72 -7.68
N LEU A 64 -9.89 -10.30 -6.51
CA LEU A 64 -9.05 -10.17 -5.33
C LEU A 64 -7.64 -10.73 -5.56
N SER A 65 -7.51 -11.90 -6.18
CA SER A 65 -6.22 -12.48 -6.54
C SER A 65 -5.39 -11.55 -7.44
N SER A 66 -6.03 -10.99 -8.48
CA SER A 66 -5.41 -10.03 -9.39
C SER A 66 -4.93 -8.76 -8.65
N ARG A 67 -5.76 -8.20 -7.76
CA ARG A 67 -5.40 -7.04 -6.92
C ARG A 67 -4.23 -7.35 -6.00
N LEU A 68 -4.26 -8.48 -5.29
CA LEU A 68 -3.19 -8.85 -4.35
C LEU A 68 -1.86 -8.99 -5.08
N ARG A 69 -1.85 -9.59 -6.27
CA ARG A 69 -0.67 -9.66 -7.13
C ARG A 69 -0.16 -8.28 -7.52
N GLN A 70 -1.01 -7.42 -8.08
CA GLN A 70 -0.62 -6.06 -8.48
C GLN A 70 -0.08 -5.24 -7.31
N ARG A 71 -0.71 -5.36 -6.13
CA ARG A 71 -0.25 -4.70 -4.91
C ARG A 71 1.15 -5.18 -4.50
N LEU A 72 1.37 -6.49 -4.49
CA LEU A 72 2.68 -7.06 -4.17
C LEU A 72 3.76 -6.62 -5.18
N GLU A 73 3.43 -6.57 -6.47
CA GLU A 73 4.34 -6.07 -7.51
C GLU A 73 4.73 -4.62 -7.28
N LEU A 74 3.77 -3.76 -6.92
CA LEU A 74 4.02 -2.36 -6.61
C LEU A 74 4.88 -2.20 -5.34
N ILE A 75 4.55 -2.93 -4.27
CA ILE A 75 5.34 -2.94 -3.03
C ILE A 75 6.77 -3.42 -3.31
N ALA A 76 6.94 -4.48 -4.10
CA ALA A 76 8.26 -5.00 -4.47
C ALA A 76 9.08 -3.96 -5.27
N SER A 77 8.44 -3.27 -6.22
CA SER A 77 9.06 -2.20 -7.00
C SER A 77 9.54 -1.04 -6.11
N VAL A 78 8.65 -0.56 -5.23
CA VAL A 78 8.95 0.52 -4.27
C VAL A 78 10.03 0.10 -3.29
N ALA A 79 9.95 -1.11 -2.71
CA ALA A 79 10.96 -1.65 -1.80
C ALA A 79 12.34 -1.71 -2.46
N GLY A 80 12.41 -2.20 -3.71
CA GLY A 80 13.64 -2.19 -4.49
C GLY A 80 14.18 -0.78 -4.75
N GLY A 81 13.30 0.19 -5.01
CA GLY A 81 13.65 1.60 -5.13
C GLY A 81 14.23 2.18 -3.83
N LEU A 82 13.55 1.94 -2.71
CA LEU A 82 13.95 2.39 -1.38
C LEU A 82 15.32 1.82 -0.98
N GLN A 83 15.56 0.52 -1.20
CA GLN A 83 16.87 -0.09 -0.94
C GLN A 83 17.98 0.53 -1.78
N ARG A 84 17.74 0.79 -3.07
CA ARG A 84 18.71 1.47 -3.95
C ARG A 84 19.00 2.90 -3.50
N ASP A 85 18.01 3.59 -2.94
CA ASP A 85 18.16 4.93 -2.36
C ASP A 85 18.72 4.90 -0.93
N GLY A 86 19.06 3.72 -0.37
CA GLY A 86 19.74 3.59 0.92
C GLY A 86 18.82 3.54 2.14
N TRP A 87 17.54 3.22 1.95
CA TRP A 87 16.62 2.93 3.04
C TRP A 87 16.80 1.49 3.53
N SER A 88 16.70 1.31 4.85
CA SER A 88 16.62 0.00 5.48
C SER A 88 15.18 -0.49 5.49
N LEU A 89 14.98 -1.77 5.18
CA LEU A 89 13.66 -2.41 5.16
C LEU A 89 13.59 -3.47 6.24
N ASP A 90 12.48 -3.50 6.97
CA ASP A 90 12.17 -4.51 7.99
C ASP A 90 10.68 -4.87 7.94
N ILE A 91 10.31 -6.04 8.45
CA ILE A 91 8.91 -6.47 8.57
C ILE A 91 8.49 -6.34 10.04
N ASP A 92 7.46 -5.53 10.30
CA ASP A 92 6.86 -5.35 11.63
C ASP A 92 5.37 -5.67 11.55
N GLY A 93 5.00 -6.90 11.93
CA GLY A 93 3.64 -7.42 11.83
C GLY A 93 3.19 -7.59 10.38
N ASP A 94 2.13 -6.90 10.00
CA ASP A 94 1.51 -6.86 8.67
C ASP A 94 2.08 -5.75 7.76
N CYS A 95 3.10 -5.03 8.24
CA CYS A 95 3.67 -3.88 7.57
C CYS A 95 5.13 -4.09 7.18
N LEU A 96 5.48 -3.64 5.98
CA LEU A 96 6.85 -3.33 5.61
C LEU A 96 7.20 -1.94 6.17
N VAL A 97 8.27 -1.86 6.95
CA VAL A 97 8.77 -0.61 7.50
C VAL A 97 10.04 -0.22 6.78
N ALA A 98 10.01 0.93 6.12
CA ALA A 98 11.18 1.55 5.51
C ALA A 98 11.72 2.63 6.44
N SER A 99 13.02 2.61 6.75
CA SER A 99 13.63 3.61 7.63
C SER A 99 14.95 4.14 7.09
N ARG A 100 15.24 5.41 7.39
CA ARG A 100 16.48 6.08 6.98
C ARG A 100 16.86 7.17 7.98
N VAL A 101 18.16 7.31 8.22
CA VAL A 101 18.70 8.43 9.00
C VAL A 101 18.65 9.70 8.14
N ALA A 102 17.59 10.47 8.29
CA ALA A 102 17.37 11.74 7.63
C ALA A 102 16.34 12.54 8.42
N ASN A 103 16.39 13.87 8.35
CA ASN A 103 15.28 14.68 8.83
C ASN A 103 14.06 14.53 7.88
N PRO A 104 12.82 14.77 8.33
CA PRO A 104 11.62 14.53 7.53
C PRO A 104 11.60 15.26 6.18
N ARG A 105 12.03 16.52 6.15
CA ARG A 105 12.05 17.32 4.92
C ARG A 105 13.01 16.74 3.90
N HIS A 106 14.22 16.40 4.33
CA HIS A 106 15.23 15.81 3.46
C HIS A 106 14.81 14.42 2.96
N ALA A 107 14.15 13.63 3.81
CA ALA A 107 13.62 12.33 3.40
C ALA A 107 12.58 12.46 2.29
N LEU A 108 11.67 13.44 2.38
CA LEU A 108 10.69 13.71 1.30
C LEU A 108 11.40 14.11 0.00
N GLU A 109 12.38 15.02 0.06
CA GLU A 109 13.17 15.44 -1.11
C GLU A 109 13.88 14.24 -1.77
N LEU A 110 14.42 13.30 -0.96
CA LEU A 110 15.04 12.08 -1.47
C LEU A 110 14.03 11.18 -2.19
N LEU A 111 12.83 10.99 -1.63
CA LEU A 111 11.76 10.19 -2.23
C LEU A 111 11.25 10.80 -3.55
N GLU A 112 11.13 12.13 -3.62
CA GLU A 112 10.76 12.84 -4.85
C GLU A 112 11.83 12.66 -5.93
N ASN A 113 13.10 12.91 -5.58
CA ASN A 113 14.23 12.77 -6.51
C ASN A 113 14.41 11.35 -7.02
N ALA A 114 14.11 10.34 -6.19
CA ALA A 114 14.14 8.93 -6.57
C ALA A 114 12.91 8.50 -7.40
N GLY A 115 11.92 9.39 -7.60
CA GLY A 115 10.66 9.06 -8.28
C GLY A 115 9.76 8.10 -7.49
N LEU A 116 9.98 7.98 -6.18
CA LEU A 116 9.27 7.03 -5.31
C LEU A 116 8.05 7.63 -4.63
N ALA A 117 7.97 8.97 -4.52
CA ALA A 117 6.86 9.67 -3.86
C ALA A 117 5.48 9.25 -4.40
N GLY A 118 5.27 9.30 -5.72
CA GLY A 118 4.00 8.94 -6.35
C GLY A 118 3.59 7.48 -6.08
N PRO A 119 4.43 6.49 -6.41
CA PRO A 119 4.16 5.08 -6.07
C PRO A 119 3.90 4.85 -4.58
N LEU A 120 4.62 5.55 -3.70
CA LEU A 120 4.42 5.45 -2.26
C LEU A 120 3.05 5.96 -1.79
N CYS A 121 2.49 6.98 -2.44
CA CYS A 121 1.13 7.43 -2.15
C CYS A 121 0.07 6.33 -2.36
N ALA A 122 0.36 5.29 -3.15
CA ALA A 122 -0.56 4.18 -3.39
C ALA A 122 -0.42 3.01 -2.39
N VAL A 123 0.69 2.93 -1.65
CA VAL A 123 1.00 1.76 -0.80
C VAL A 123 1.33 2.09 0.65
N ALA A 124 1.76 3.30 0.96
CA ALA A 124 2.15 3.73 2.30
C ALA A 124 0.98 4.34 3.08
N ASP A 125 1.12 4.41 4.40
CA ASP A 125 0.31 5.31 5.22
C ASP A 125 0.48 6.74 4.71
N LEU A 126 -0.63 7.48 4.60
CA LEU A 126 -0.60 8.88 4.18
C LEU A 126 -0.83 9.82 5.36
N ASP A 127 -0.27 11.02 5.26
CA ASP A 127 -0.61 12.14 6.12
C ASP A 127 -1.87 12.87 5.63
N ASP A 128 -2.27 13.93 6.34
CA ASP A 128 -3.46 14.72 6.02
C ASP A 128 -3.38 15.45 4.66
N SER A 129 -2.18 15.52 4.07
CA SER A 129 -1.93 16.13 2.76
C SER A 129 -1.86 15.09 1.62
N GLY A 130 -2.06 13.80 1.91
CA GLY A 130 -1.98 12.72 0.93
C GLY A 130 -0.54 12.29 0.60
N TRP A 131 0.45 12.72 1.38
CA TRP A 131 1.85 12.34 1.21
C TRP A 131 2.24 11.15 2.09
N PRO A 132 3.26 10.37 1.72
CA PRO A 132 3.73 9.26 2.55
C PRO A 132 4.13 9.76 3.94
N LYS A 133 3.46 9.22 4.96
CA LYS A 133 3.61 9.65 6.34
C LYS A 133 4.96 9.21 6.90
N LEU A 134 5.72 10.19 7.38
CA LEU A 134 7.01 9.96 8.03
C LEU A 134 6.87 10.00 9.55
N TYR A 135 7.19 8.89 10.19
CA TYR A 135 7.25 8.73 11.64
C TYR A 135 8.67 9.06 12.13
N PRO A 136 8.87 10.15 12.89
CA PRO A 136 10.18 10.48 13.41
C PRO A 136 10.59 9.51 14.52
N GLY A 137 11.86 9.15 14.57
CA GLY A 137 12.47 8.44 15.67
C GLY A 137 12.54 9.31 16.92
N LEU A 138 11.54 9.15 17.79
CA LEU A 138 11.57 9.73 19.12
C LEU A 138 12.49 8.87 19.96
N GLY A 139 13.67 9.39 20.28
CA GLY A 139 14.56 8.75 21.24
C GLY A 139 13.80 8.44 22.52
N SER A 140 13.98 7.23 23.04
CA SER A 140 13.56 6.92 24.39
C SER A 140 14.37 7.79 25.35
N THR A 141 13.85 8.94 25.75
CA THR A 141 14.19 9.52 27.04
C THR A 141 13.48 8.68 28.09
N ALA A 142 14.08 7.53 28.42
CA ALA A 142 13.75 6.86 29.67
C ALA A 142 14.48 7.63 30.77
N ALA A 143 13.67 8.23 31.65
CA ALA A 143 14.07 8.80 32.93
C ALA A 143 14.71 7.76 33.86
#